data_AF-A0A7C6EC86-F1
#
_entry.id   AF-A0A7C6EC86-F1
#
_cell.length_a   1.000
_cell.length_b   1.000
_cell.length_c   1.000
_cell.angle_alpha   90.00
_cell.angle_beta   90.00
_cell.angle_gamma   90.00
#
_symmetry.space_group_name_H-M   'P 1'
#
loop_
_entity.id
_entity.type
_entity.pdbx_description
1 polymer ?
#
loop_
_entity_poly.entity_id
_entity_poly.type
_entity_poly.pdbx_seq_one_letter_code
_entity_poly.pdbx_strand_id
1 'polypeptide(L)'
;MDAYILIVLGALICFGAFLIGWAMNARIGKNRLIDAQERAKKIIEEAEKDAAAIKREKLLEVKDEWYRRKKEFESETQSKRNKLQAYEKQLNNREENLERKLDILNKKEQSLQAMERELMERQKRLIEREKEVERLIEEETQRLERISGITREEAKKYLYQNLIEKAKTEAAQTLKEIRDNAKLEAKKEAQKIITQAIQRTAIDLTIENTVSVLNVGSDEMKGRIIGREGRNIRAFEAATGVDVIVDDTPEAVIISAFDPFRREVARVALERLIADGRIHPTRIEEVVEKVKKELEEDIVRTGENALLELGLHTAHPEIVKHIGRMKYRSSYGQNLLMHSIEVAYLTGVMAAELQLDPLLAKRAGLLHDIGKTVDKSIEGPHALLGYELCKKYNENSIVCNAVGSHHEDMPMEHPIAALVQSADSISGSRPGARRESIEEYIKRLEKLESIAKSFNGVTNTYAIQAGREVRVIVNHEKLDDAAADQLAHDIAKKIEEEMEYPGQVKVVVIREFRATALAK
;
A
#
# COMPACT_ATOMS: atom_id res chain seq x y z
N MET A 1 45.87 96.66 72.18
CA MET A 1 46.48 96.36 70.85
C MET A 1 46.19 94.93 70.39
N ASP A 2 45.72 94.04 71.26
CA ASP A 2 45.63 92.59 70.97
C ASP A 2 44.47 92.16 70.06
N ALA A 3 43.35 92.89 70.04
CA ALA A 3 42.19 92.55 69.21
C ALA A 3 42.41 92.78 67.70
N TYR A 4 43.19 93.80 67.31
CA TYR A 4 43.46 94.11 65.89
C TYR A 4 44.36 93.07 65.23
N ILE A 5 45.35 92.53 65.96
CA ILE A 5 46.26 91.50 65.45
C ILE A 5 45.49 90.21 65.16
N LEU A 6 44.55 89.81 66.03
CA LEU A 6 43.70 88.65 65.83
C LEU A 6 42.78 88.76 64.61
N ILE A 7 42.23 89.96 64.35
CA ILE A 7 41.37 90.20 63.17
C ILE A 7 42.18 90.12 61.87
N VAL A 8 43.39 90.69 61.83
CA VAL A 8 44.26 90.63 60.66
C VAL A 8 44.75 89.19 60.40
N LEU A 9 45.08 88.44 61.46
CA LEU A 9 45.46 87.03 61.33
C LEU A 9 44.30 86.17 60.83
N GLY A 10 43.08 86.40 61.35
CA GLY A 10 41.86 85.73 60.89
C GLY A 10 41.55 86.02 59.42
N ALA A 11 41.69 87.28 58.98
CA ALA A 11 41.48 87.67 57.59
C ALA A 11 42.51 87.02 56.64
N LEU A 12 43.78 86.91 57.05
CA LEU A 12 44.83 86.23 56.29
C LEU A 12 44.56 84.72 56.16
N ILE A 13 44.10 84.08 57.24
CA ILE A 13 43.73 82.65 57.21
C ILE A 13 42.52 82.42 56.30
N CYS A 14 41.48 83.25 56.39
CA CYS A 14 40.32 83.18 55.50
C CYS A 14 40.70 83.41 54.03
N PHE A 15 41.60 84.36 53.75
CA PHE A 15 42.10 84.62 52.40
C PHE A 15 42.94 83.45 51.87
N GLY A 16 43.80 82.86 52.70
CA GLY A 16 44.56 81.66 52.37
C GLY A 16 43.65 80.45 52.06
N ALA A 17 42.63 80.22 52.90
CA ALA A 17 41.65 79.16 52.69
C ALA A 17 40.82 79.39 51.40
N PHE A 18 40.47 80.64 51.10
CA PHE A 18 39.77 80.99 49.87
C PHE A 18 40.62 80.74 48.61
N LEU A 19 41.90 81.12 48.62
CA LEU A 19 42.81 80.87 47.50
C LEU A 19 43.07 79.37 47.28
N ILE A 20 43.23 78.59 48.36
CA ILE A 20 43.38 77.14 48.28
C ILE A 20 42.09 76.50 47.75
N GLY A 21 40.92 76.92 48.25
CA GLY A 21 39.62 76.45 47.77
C GLY A 21 39.38 76.77 46.30
N TRP A 22 39.73 77.99 45.87
CA TRP A 22 39.62 78.41 44.47
C TRP A 22 40.56 77.62 43.55
N ALA A 23 41.82 77.43 43.96
CA ALA A 23 42.79 76.63 43.20
C ALA A 23 42.39 75.14 43.12
N MET A 24 41.87 74.57 44.21
CA MET A 24 41.33 73.19 44.20
C MET A 24 40.11 73.07 43.29
N ASN A 25 39.18 74.01 43.33
CA ASN A 25 37.99 73.98 42.47
C ASN A 25 38.35 74.16 40.98
N ALA A 26 39.29 75.05 40.66
CA ALA A 26 39.80 75.21 39.30
C ALA A 26 40.47 73.94 38.77
N ARG A 27 41.23 73.23 39.63
CA ARG A 27 41.90 71.97 39.26
C ARG A 27 40.91 70.81 39.11
N ILE A 28 39.93 70.69 39.99
CA ILE A 28 38.85 69.69 39.89
C ILE A 28 37.99 69.97 38.64
N GLY A 29 37.68 71.24 38.36
CA GLY A 29 36.97 71.66 37.16
C GLY A 29 37.71 71.28 35.89
N LYS A 30 39.02 71.56 35.81
CA LYS A 30 39.87 71.18 34.68
C LYS A 30 39.94 69.67 34.49
N ASN A 31 40.12 68.90 35.57
CA ASN A 31 40.15 67.44 35.50
C ASN A 31 38.80 66.85 35.05
N ARG A 32 37.66 67.37 35.56
CA ARG A 32 36.33 66.95 35.10
C ARG A 32 36.10 67.24 33.61
N LEU A 33 36.64 68.35 33.11
CA LEU A 33 36.54 68.74 31.70
C LEU A 33 37.36 67.81 30.80
N ILE A 34 38.56 67.44 31.24
CA ILE A 34 39.41 66.44 30.54
C ILE A 34 38.73 65.07 30.56
N ASP A 35 38.21 64.62 31.71
CA ASP A 35 37.52 63.33 31.84
C ASP A 35 36.26 63.28 30.97
N ALA A 36 35.50 64.38 30.88
CA ALA A 36 34.35 64.50 29.99
C ALA A 36 34.75 64.47 28.51
N GLN A 37 35.85 65.12 28.13
CA GLN A 37 36.38 65.07 26.77
C GLN A 37 36.88 63.67 26.38
N GLU A 38 37.57 62.97 27.29
CA GLU A 38 38.00 61.59 27.06
C GLU A 38 36.81 60.63 26.92
N ARG A 39 35.78 60.78 27.76
CA ARG A 39 34.55 59.99 27.64
C ARG A 39 33.82 60.27 26.34
N ALA A 40 33.69 61.55 25.95
CA ALA A 40 33.08 61.92 24.67
C ALA A 40 33.85 61.31 23.49
N LYS A 41 35.19 61.34 23.54
CA LYS A 41 36.03 60.72 22.52
C LYS A 41 35.86 59.20 22.47
N LYS A 42 35.82 58.52 23.63
CA LYS A 42 35.55 57.08 23.69
C LYS A 42 34.19 56.70 23.13
N ILE A 43 33.14 57.47 23.45
CA ILE A 43 31.79 57.24 22.90
C ILE A 43 31.78 57.36 21.37
N ILE A 44 32.50 58.36 20.82
CA ILE A 44 32.62 58.51 19.37
C ILE A 44 33.39 57.34 18.75
N GLU A 45 34.53 56.94 19.35
CA GLU A 45 35.32 55.80 18.86
C GLU A 45 34.53 54.48 18.93
N GLU A 46 33.74 54.27 19.98
CA GLU A 46 32.84 53.10 20.10
C GLU A 46 31.73 53.15 19.06
N ALA A 47 31.06 54.29 18.88
CA ALA A 47 30.03 54.45 17.87
C ALA A 47 30.56 54.24 16.44
N GLU A 48 31.79 54.68 16.15
CA GLU A 48 32.46 54.43 14.86
C GLU A 48 32.78 52.95 14.65
N LYS A 49 33.24 52.25 15.70
CA LYS A 49 33.49 50.80 15.64
C LYS A 49 32.20 50.02 15.43
N ASP A 50 31.14 50.36 16.15
CA ASP A 50 29.83 49.72 16.03
C ASP A 50 29.21 49.98 14.65
N ALA A 51 29.29 51.21 14.14
CA ALA A 51 28.86 51.53 12.78
C ALA A 51 29.65 50.74 11.72
N ALA A 52 30.96 50.57 11.91
CA ALA A 52 31.79 49.76 11.02
C ALA A 52 31.44 48.27 11.10
N ALA A 53 31.12 47.75 12.30
CA ALA A 53 30.68 46.39 12.51
C ALA A 53 29.32 46.13 11.83
N ILE A 54 28.32 46.99 12.08
CA ILE A 54 26.99 46.91 11.45
C ILE A 54 27.10 46.98 9.93
N LYS A 55 27.95 47.87 9.39
CA LYS A 55 28.18 47.96 7.95
C LYS A 55 28.78 46.67 7.38
N ARG A 56 29.73 46.04 8.07
CA ARG A 56 30.32 44.76 7.64
C ARG A 56 29.29 43.63 7.69
N GLU A 57 28.50 43.55 8.76
CA GLU A 57 27.44 42.57 8.92
C GLU A 57 26.39 42.70 7.80
N LYS A 58 25.90 43.92 7.54
CA LYS A 58 24.94 44.15 6.45
C LYS A 58 25.52 43.85 5.06
N LEU A 59 26.80 44.11 4.83
CA LEU A 59 27.46 43.73 3.59
C LEU A 59 27.59 42.21 3.44
N LEU A 60 27.76 41.47 4.53
CA LEU A 60 27.77 40.01 4.52
C LEU A 60 26.36 39.45 4.26
N GLU A 61 25.34 39.96 4.93
CA GLU A 61 23.93 39.59 4.67
C GLU A 61 23.55 39.78 3.20
N VAL A 62 23.90 40.94 2.61
CA VAL A 62 23.62 41.21 1.18
C VAL A 62 24.38 40.25 0.27
N LYS A 63 25.62 39.89 0.60
CA LYS A 63 26.38 38.90 -0.17
C LYS A 63 25.74 37.52 -0.06
N ASP A 64 25.33 37.10 1.13
CA ASP A 64 24.69 35.80 1.36
C ASP A 64 23.35 35.70 0.64
N GLU A 65 22.52 36.75 0.69
CA GLU A 65 21.27 36.82 -0.07
C GLU A 65 21.52 36.78 -1.59
N TRP A 66 22.55 37.48 -2.06
CA TRP A 66 22.93 37.46 -3.47
C TRP A 66 23.38 36.07 -3.92
N TYR A 67 24.22 35.39 -3.12
CA TYR A 67 24.63 34.02 -3.41
C TYR A 67 23.45 33.04 -3.37
N ARG A 68 22.52 33.20 -2.42
CA ARG A 68 21.31 32.38 -2.33
C ARG A 68 20.45 32.55 -3.59
N ARG A 69 20.13 33.80 -3.97
CA ARG A 69 19.36 34.10 -5.18
C ARG A 69 20.06 33.62 -6.46
N LYS A 70 21.39 33.76 -6.53
CA LYS A 70 22.17 33.25 -7.66
C LYS A 70 22.06 31.73 -7.78
N LYS A 71 22.17 31.00 -6.65
CA LYS A 71 22.02 29.54 -6.63
C LYS A 71 20.61 29.09 -7.00
N GLU A 72 19.58 29.78 -6.51
CA GLU A 72 18.19 29.55 -6.91
C GLU A 72 17.99 29.74 -8.41
N PHE A 73 18.51 30.84 -8.97
CA PHE A 73 18.45 31.13 -10.41
C PHE A 73 19.20 30.08 -11.26
N GLU A 74 20.40 29.66 -10.84
CA GLU A 74 21.16 28.61 -11.50
C GLU A 74 20.41 27.27 -11.47
N SER A 75 19.77 26.92 -10.35
CA SER A 75 18.97 25.72 -10.21
C SER A 75 17.70 25.76 -11.08
N GLU A 76 16.99 26.89 -11.11
CA GLU A 76 15.80 27.07 -11.96
C GLU A 76 16.18 27.01 -13.44
N THR A 77 17.29 27.63 -13.82
CA THR A 77 17.82 27.62 -15.19
C THR A 77 18.21 26.19 -15.61
N GLN A 78 18.88 25.44 -14.72
CA GLN A 78 19.22 24.04 -14.99
C GLN A 78 17.97 23.17 -15.12
N SER A 79 16.96 23.38 -14.27
CA SER A 79 15.67 22.67 -14.36
C SER A 79 14.94 22.96 -15.67
N LYS A 80 14.86 24.24 -16.09
CA LYS A 80 14.30 24.64 -17.38
C LYS A 80 15.06 24.01 -18.56
N ARG A 81 16.39 23.99 -18.50
CA ARG A 81 17.23 23.38 -19.53
C ARG A 81 17.01 21.86 -19.64
N ASN A 82 16.92 21.17 -18.51
CA ASN A 82 16.62 19.74 -18.48
C ASN A 82 15.22 19.44 -19.03
N LYS A 83 14.21 20.27 -18.70
CA LYS A 83 12.86 20.15 -19.26
C LYS A 83 12.84 20.35 -20.78
N LEU A 84 13.56 21.35 -21.29
CA LEU A 84 13.68 21.59 -22.74
C LEU A 84 14.33 20.41 -23.46
N GLN A 85 15.43 19.85 -22.92
CA GLN A 85 16.07 18.66 -23.48
C GLN A 85 15.14 17.43 -23.47
N ALA A 86 14.33 17.26 -22.43
CA ALA A 86 13.33 16.19 -22.38
C ALA A 86 12.26 16.37 -23.45
N TYR A 87 11.75 17.58 -23.65
CA TYR A 87 10.79 17.88 -24.72
C TYR A 87 11.38 17.66 -26.11
N GLU A 88 12.62 18.08 -26.35
CA GLU A 88 13.32 17.88 -27.62
C GLU A 88 13.48 16.39 -27.93
N LYS A 89 13.87 15.58 -26.94
CA LYS A 89 13.95 14.12 -27.09
C LYS A 89 12.59 13.47 -27.38
N GLN A 90 11.52 13.93 -26.73
CA GLN A 90 10.17 13.46 -27.02
C GLN A 90 9.72 13.83 -28.43
N LEU A 91 10.07 15.02 -28.91
CA LEU A 91 9.73 15.50 -30.24
C LEU A 91 10.45 14.67 -31.32
N ASN A 92 11.76 14.43 -31.17
CA ASN A 92 12.54 13.58 -32.08
C ASN A 92 12.00 12.15 -32.13
N ASN A 93 11.65 11.57 -30.97
CA ASN A 93 11.03 10.24 -30.94
C ASN A 93 9.67 10.21 -31.66
N ARG A 94 8.91 11.31 -31.61
CA ARG A 94 7.62 11.41 -32.30
C ARG A 94 7.81 11.55 -33.80
N GLU A 95 8.81 12.31 -34.23
CA GLU A 95 9.21 12.49 -35.62
C GLU A 95 9.66 11.16 -36.24
N GLU A 96 10.56 10.42 -35.58
CA GLU A 96 11.02 9.11 -36.05
C GLU A 96 9.86 8.09 -36.16
N ASN A 97 8.91 8.13 -35.21
CA ASN A 97 7.72 7.27 -35.28
C ASN A 97 6.77 7.65 -36.42
N LEU A 98 6.66 8.94 -36.74
CA LEU A 98 5.87 9.40 -37.88
C LEU A 98 6.51 8.97 -39.20
N GLU A 99 7.84 9.08 -39.31
CA GLU A 99 8.60 8.67 -40.48
C GLU A 99 8.47 7.16 -40.74
N ARG A 100 8.60 6.34 -39.68
CA ARG A 100 8.33 4.89 -39.77
C ARG A 100 6.91 4.56 -40.22
N LYS A 101 5.91 5.32 -39.75
CA LYS A 101 4.51 5.12 -40.18
C LYS A 101 4.32 5.49 -41.65
N LEU A 102 4.97 6.55 -42.12
CA LEU A 102 4.98 6.96 -43.52
C LEU A 102 5.59 5.86 -44.41
N ASP A 103 6.70 5.26 -44.01
CA ASP A 103 7.31 4.15 -44.74
C ASP A 103 6.40 2.91 -44.82
N ILE A 104 5.70 2.59 -43.73
CA ILE A 104 4.73 1.49 -43.71
C ILE A 104 3.54 1.79 -44.64
N LEU A 105 3.04 3.03 -44.64
CA LEU A 105 1.96 3.45 -45.53
C LEU A 105 2.38 3.37 -46.99
N ASN A 106 3.57 3.86 -47.34
CA ASN A 106 4.11 3.78 -48.70
C ASN A 106 4.26 2.32 -49.17
N LYS A 107 4.74 1.42 -48.30
CA LYS A 107 4.81 -0.02 -48.63
C LYS A 107 3.44 -0.64 -48.83
N LYS A 108 2.45 -0.28 -48.01
CA LYS A 108 1.06 -0.74 -48.17
C LYS A 108 0.45 -0.22 -49.48
N GLU A 109 0.70 1.03 -49.83
CA GLU A 109 0.22 1.63 -51.07
C GLU A 109 0.80 0.90 -52.29
N GLN A 110 2.10 0.62 -52.29
CA GLN A 110 2.74 -0.17 -53.34
C GLN A 110 2.17 -1.59 -53.44
N SER A 111 1.94 -2.24 -52.30
CA SER A 111 1.30 -3.57 -52.26
C SER A 111 -0.13 -3.54 -52.79
N LEU A 112 -0.91 -2.51 -52.45
CA LEU A 112 -2.28 -2.33 -52.95
C LEU A 112 -2.27 -2.13 -54.46
N GLN A 113 -1.39 -1.27 -54.98
CA GLN A 113 -1.26 -1.06 -56.42
C GLN A 113 -0.83 -2.35 -57.15
N ALA A 114 0.04 -3.17 -56.55
CA ALA A 114 0.42 -4.45 -57.13
C ALA A 114 -0.77 -5.42 -57.17
N MET A 115 -1.55 -5.49 -56.08
CA MET A 115 -2.72 -6.34 -55.98
C MET A 115 -3.84 -5.91 -56.93
N GLU A 116 -4.02 -4.59 -57.12
CA GLU A 116 -4.98 -4.03 -58.07
C GLU A 116 -4.62 -4.39 -59.52
N ARG A 117 -3.33 -4.35 -59.88
CA ARG A 117 -2.85 -4.84 -61.19
C ARG A 117 -3.08 -6.33 -61.36
N GLU A 118 -2.79 -7.13 -60.34
CA GLU A 118 -3.04 -8.58 -60.38
C GLU A 118 -4.53 -8.89 -60.56
N LEU A 119 -5.40 -8.17 -59.84
CA LEU A 119 -6.86 -8.28 -59.97
C LEU A 119 -7.33 -7.93 -61.38
N MET A 120 -6.83 -6.84 -61.98
CA MET A 120 -7.16 -6.49 -63.36
C MET A 120 -6.73 -7.59 -64.36
N GLU A 121 -5.53 -8.15 -64.20
CA GLU A 121 -5.09 -9.26 -65.06
C GLU A 121 -5.96 -10.51 -64.86
N ARG A 122 -6.32 -10.81 -63.61
CA ARG A 122 -7.16 -11.96 -63.29
C ARG A 122 -8.58 -11.79 -63.82
N GLN A 123 -9.12 -10.57 -63.78
CA GLN A 123 -10.40 -10.22 -64.38
C GLN A 123 -10.36 -10.37 -65.90
N LYS A 124 -9.29 -9.90 -66.57
CA LYS A 124 -9.10 -10.15 -68.01
C LYS A 124 -9.07 -11.65 -68.35
N ARG A 125 -8.28 -12.42 -67.60
CA ARG A 125 -8.21 -13.90 -67.77
C ARG A 125 -9.54 -14.59 -67.52
N LEU A 126 -10.33 -14.11 -66.55
CA LEU A 126 -11.67 -14.62 -66.28
C LEU A 126 -12.62 -14.33 -67.44
N ILE A 127 -12.60 -13.12 -68.00
CA ILE A 127 -13.42 -12.75 -69.17
C ILE A 127 -13.04 -13.61 -70.39
N GLU A 128 -11.74 -13.86 -70.61
CA GLU A 128 -11.29 -14.75 -71.68
C GLU A 128 -11.74 -16.20 -71.45
N ARG A 129 -11.62 -16.69 -70.21
CA ARG A 129 -12.11 -18.03 -69.84
C ARG A 129 -13.62 -18.15 -69.91
N GLU A 130 -14.39 -17.13 -69.55
CA GLU A 130 -15.84 -17.13 -69.69
C GLU A 130 -16.23 -17.29 -71.16
N LYS A 131 -15.58 -16.55 -72.07
CA LYS A 131 -15.79 -16.72 -73.52
C LYS A 131 -15.40 -18.10 -74.01
N GLU A 132 -14.30 -18.64 -73.51
CA GLU A 132 -13.84 -20.00 -73.87
C GLU A 132 -14.79 -21.08 -73.33
N VAL A 133 -15.28 -20.91 -72.10
CA VAL A 133 -16.27 -21.78 -71.47
C VAL A 133 -17.61 -21.71 -72.18
N GLU A 134 -18.09 -20.53 -72.57
CA GLU A 134 -19.29 -20.39 -73.41
C GLU A 134 -19.14 -21.16 -74.71
N ARG A 135 -17.99 -21.02 -75.39
CA ARG A 135 -17.71 -21.75 -76.63
C ARG A 135 -17.65 -23.28 -76.40
N LEU A 136 -16.99 -23.72 -75.33
CA LEU A 136 -16.91 -25.12 -74.94
C LEU A 136 -18.26 -25.69 -74.52
N ILE A 137 -19.11 -24.91 -73.84
CA ILE A 137 -20.48 -25.28 -73.51
C ILE A 137 -21.28 -25.43 -74.80
N GLU A 138 -21.11 -24.56 -75.79
CA GLU A 138 -21.78 -24.69 -77.09
C GLU A 138 -21.34 -25.95 -77.85
N GLU A 139 -20.03 -26.23 -77.88
CA GLU A 139 -19.45 -27.44 -78.46
C GLU A 139 -19.86 -28.71 -77.71
N GLU A 140 -19.84 -28.72 -76.38
CA GLU A 140 -20.28 -29.84 -75.56
C GLU A 140 -21.81 -29.99 -75.56
N THR A 141 -22.60 -28.93 -75.71
CA THR A 141 -24.05 -29.06 -75.90
C THR A 141 -24.34 -29.75 -77.23
N GLN A 142 -23.62 -29.41 -78.30
CA GLN A 142 -23.70 -30.11 -79.60
C GLN A 142 -23.14 -31.54 -79.57
N ARG A 143 -22.25 -31.86 -78.63
CA ARG A 143 -21.69 -33.20 -78.40
C ARG A 143 -22.57 -34.05 -77.49
N LEU A 144 -23.17 -33.47 -76.45
CA LEU A 144 -24.14 -34.09 -75.55
C LEU A 144 -25.45 -34.37 -76.29
N GLU A 145 -25.88 -33.47 -77.20
CA GLU A 145 -26.95 -33.74 -78.18
C GLU A 145 -26.64 -34.94 -79.08
N ARG A 146 -25.35 -35.28 -79.26
CA ARG A 146 -24.90 -36.44 -80.04
C ARG A 146 -24.60 -37.70 -79.21
N ILE A 147 -24.30 -37.60 -77.92
CA ILE A 147 -23.62 -38.70 -77.19
C ILE A 147 -24.38 -39.23 -75.97
N SER A 148 -25.23 -38.48 -75.27
CA SER A 148 -25.68 -38.95 -73.95
C SER A 148 -27.20 -39.11 -73.82
N GLY A 149 -27.63 -40.36 -73.72
CA GLY A 149 -28.97 -40.78 -73.27
C GLY A 149 -29.22 -40.55 -71.78
N ILE A 150 -28.82 -39.39 -71.26
CA ILE A 150 -29.20 -38.88 -69.94
C ILE A 150 -29.82 -37.51 -70.13
N THR A 151 -30.92 -37.26 -69.43
CA THR A 151 -31.72 -36.05 -69.66
C THR A 151 -31.02 -34.82 -69.10
N ARG A 152 -31.21 -33.67 -69.74
CA ARG A 152 -30.63 -32.37 -69.34
C ARG A 152 -30.92 -32.01 -67.87
N GLU A 153 -32.01 -32.53 -67.31
CA GLU A 153 -32.40 -32.33 -65.91
C GLU A 153 -31.51 -33.10 -64.92
N GLU A 154 -31.10 -34.33 -65.24
CA GLU A 154 -30.30 -35.18 -64.34
C GLU A 154 -28.88 -34.64 -64.17
N ALA A 155 -28.25 -34.19 -65.26
CA ALA A 155 -26.94 -33.54 -65.21
C ALA A 155 -26.98 -32.23 -64.40
N LYS A 156 -28.06 -31.45 -64.54
CA LYS A 156 -28.26 -30.20 -63.78
C LYS A 156 -28.40 -30.48 -62.28
N LYS A 157 -29.12 -31.54 -61.91
CA LYS A 157 -29.32 -31.97 -60.52
C LYS A 157 -28.02 -32.37 -59.84
N TYR A 158 -27.19 -33.15 -60.54
CA TYR A 158 -25.90 -33.62 -60.00
C TYR A 158 -24.90 -32.47 -59.80
N LEU A 159 -24.87 -31.51 -60.73
CA LEU A 159 -24.06 -30.29 -60.62
C LEU A 159 -24.50 -29.42 -59.44
N TYR A 160 -25.82 -29.25 -59.26
CA TYR A 160 -26.39 -28.50 -58.14
C TYR A 160 -26.02 -29.11 -56.78
N GLN A 161 -26.07 -30.44 -56.66
CA GLN A 161 -25.69 -31.13 -55.43
C GLN A 161 -24.21 -30.92 -55.05
N ASN A 162 -23.31 -31.06 -56.03
CA ASN A 162 -21.87 -30.82 -55.81
C ASN A 162 -21.57 -29.37 -55.41
N LEU A 163 -22.24 -28.40 -56.04
CA LEU A 163 -22.09 -26.98 -55.70
C LEU A 163 -22.56 -26.69 -54.26
N ILE A 164 -23.68 -27.29 -53.84
CA ILE A 164 -24.22 -27.11 -52.48
C ILE A 164 -23.27 -27.72 -51.43
N GLU A 165 -22.73 -28.92 -51.65
CA GLU A 165 -21.76 -29.53 -50.72
C GLU A 165 -20.46 -28.72 -50.62
N LYS A 166 -19.94 -28.26 -51.76
CA LYS A 166 -18.74 -27.44 -51.79
C LYS A 166 -18.95 -26.10 -51.06
N ALA A 167 -20.08 -25.44 -51.32
CA ALA A 167 -20.45 -24.20 -50.64
C ALA A 167 -20.63 -24.38 -49.12
N LYS A 168 -21.22 -25.50 -48.66
CA LYS A 168 -21.33 -25.81 -47.23
C LYS A 168 -19.97 -25.99 -46.56
N THR A 169 -19.04 -26.67 -47.25
CA THR A 169 -17.69 -26.93 -46.73
C THR A 169 -16.88 -25.64 -46.63
N GLU A 170 -16.90 -24.83 -47.69
CA GLU A 170 -16.27 -23.50 -47.70
C GLU A 170 -16.87 -22.58 -46.63
N ALA A 171 -18.21 -22.53 -46.51
CA ALA A 171 -18.88 -21.74 -45.48
C ALA A 171 -18.50 -22.18 -44.06
N ALA A 172 -18.41 -23.49 -43.79
CA ALA A 172 -18.00 -23.99 -42.48
C ALA A 172 -16.54 -23.61 -42.14
N GLN A 173 -15.65 -23.63 -43.13
CA GLN A 173 -14.26 -23.24 -42.97
C GLN A 173 -14.12 -21.74 -42.74
N THR A 174 -14.81 -20.90 -43.53
CA THR A 174 -14.87 -19.45 -43.31
C THR A 174 -15.46 -19.12 -41.94
N LEU A 175 -16.50 -19.82 -41.50
CA LEU A 175 -17.12 -19.59 -40.18
C LEU A 175 -16.15 -19.94 -39.03
N LYS A 176 -15.33 -20.98 -39.21
CA LYS A 176 -14.27 -21.33 -38.25
C LYS A 176 -13.20 -20.25 -38.21
N GLU A 177 -12.71 -19.81 -39.37
CA GLU A 177 -11.73 -18.72 -39.46
C GLU A 177 -12.24 -17.43 -38.83
N ILE A 178 -13.49 -17.04 -39.08
CA ILE A 178 -14.12 -15.87 -38.46
C ILE A 178 -14.14 -16.02 -36.93
N ARG A 179 -14.53 -17.18 -36.40
CA ARG A 179 -14.54 -17.42 -34.94
C ARG A 179 -13.14 -17.38 -34.34
N ASP A 180 -12.16 -17.97 -34.99
CA ASP A 180 -10.78 -18.01 -34.50
C ASP A 180 -10.15 -16.62 -34.55
N ASN A 181 -10.40 -15.85 -35.61
CA ASN A 181 -9.99 -14.44 -35.71
C ASN A 181 -10.68 -13.57 -34.65
N ALA A 182 -11.99 -13.74 -34.44
CA ALA A 182 -12.73 -13.01 -33.42
C ALA A 182 -12.19 -13.30 -32.00
N LYS A 183 -11.81 -14.56 -31.71
CA LYS A 183 -11.17 -14.93 -30.43
C LYS A 183 -9.79 -14.28 -30.28
N LEU A 184 -8.98 -14.26 -31.35
CA LEU A 184 -7.66 -13.64 -31.33
C LEU A 184 -7.76 -12.12 -31.13
N GLU A 185 -8.69 -11.46 -31.82
CA GLU A 185 -8.95 -10.02 -31.65
C GLU A 185 -9.50 -9.70 -30.26
N ALA A 186 -10.47 -10.48 -29.76
CA ALA A 186 -11.00 -10.32 -28.41
C ALA A 186 -9.90 -10.44 -27.34
N LYS A 187 -8.98 -11.40 -27.50
CA LYS A 187 -7.83 -11.55 -26.59
C LYS A 187 -6.92 -10.32 -26.62
N LYS A 188 -6.63 -9.76 -27.79
CA LYS A 188 -5.81 -8.55 -27.94
C LYS A 188 -6.49 -7.35 -27.29
N GLU A 189 -7.79 -7.17 -27.52
CA GLU A 189 -8.52 -6.04 -26.95
C GLU A 189 -8.67 -6.17 -25.43
N ALA A 190 -8.93 -7.38 -24.91
CA ALA A 190 -8.94 -7.64 -23.46
C ALA A 190 -7.58 -7.31 -22.81
N GLN A 191 -6.47 -7.74 -23.42
CA GLN A 191 -5.12 -7.40 -22.93
C GLN A 191 -4.86 -5.90 -22.91
N LYS A 192 -5.33 -5.19 -23.94
CA LYS A 192 -5.22 -3.73 -24.03
C LYS A 192 -6.04 -3.04 -22.94
N ILE A 193 -7.29 -3.44 -22.73
CA ILE A 193 -8.16 -2.90 -21.66
C ILE A 193 -7.52 -3.12 -20.29
N ILE A 194 -7.05 -4.35 -20.00
CA ILE A 194 -6.39 -4.68 -18.73
C ILE A 194 -5.12 -3.83 -18.54
N THR A 195 -4.30 -3.71 -19.59
CA THR A 195 -3.05 -2.91 -19.52
C THR A 195 -3.36 -1.44 -19.27
N GLN A 196 -4.38 -0.88 -19.92
CA GLN A 196 -4.83 0.49 -19.68
C GLN A 196 -5.38 0.69 -18.27
N ALA A 197 -6.14 -0.27 -17.75
CA ALA A 197 -6.64 -0.24 -16.38
C ALA A 197 -5.49 -0.23 -15.37
N ILE A 198 -4.49 -1.10 -15.54
CA ILE A 198 -3.30 -1.15 -14.70
C ILE A 198 -2.51 0.16 -14.79
N GLN A 199 -2.25 0.68 -15.99
CA GLN A 199 -1.49 1.93 -16.19
C GLN A 199 -2.15 3.15 -15.55
N ARG A 200 -3.48 3.19 -15.51
CA ARG A 200 -4.25 4.28 -14.90
C ARG A 200 -4.38 4.16 -13.39
N THR A 201 -4.00 3.02 -12.82
CA THR A 201 -4.10 2.77 -11.37
C THR A 201 -2.77 3.11 -10.70
N ALA A 202 -2.73 4.25 -10.01
CA ALA A 202 -1.58 4.71 -9.23
C ALA A 202 -1.98 4.79 -7.75
N ILE A 203 -1.81 3.69 -7.02
CA ILE A 203 -2.10 3.63 -5.58
C ILE A 203 -0.86 3.09 -4.88
N ASP A 204 -0.36 3.83 -3.91
CA ASP A 204 0.69 3.39 -3.00
C ASP A 204 0.11 2.36 -2.03
N LEU A 205 0.53 1.10 -2.14
CA LEU A 205 0.09 0.03 -1.24
C LEU A 205 1.10 -0.17 -0.12
N THR A 206 0.64 0.00 1.12
CA THR A 206 1.40 -0.32 2.33
C THR A 206 1.25 -1.81 2.66
N ILE A 207 2.39 -2.51 2.78
CA ILE A 207 2.44 -3.87 3.35
C ILE A 207 2.31 -3.72 4.87
N GLU A 208 1.32 -4.40 5.46
CA GLU A 208 1.12 -4.38 6.91
C GLU A 208 1.70 -5.63 7.56
N ASN A 209 2.48 -5.43 8.63
CA ASN A 209 2.99 -6.51 9.45
C ASN A 209 1.95 -6.91 10.51
N THR A 210 1.84 -8.20 10.81
CA THR A 210 0.94 -8.75 11.85
C THR A 210 1.35 -8.40 13.28
N VAL A 211 2.50 -7.77 13.45
CA VAL A 211 3.06 -7.39 14.74
C VAL A 211 3.27 -5.88 14.78
N SER A 212 2.75 -5.23 15.82
CA SER A 212 3.03 -3.82 16.10
C SER A 212 4.14 -3.75 17.14
N VAL A 213 5.30 -3.22 16.74
CA VAL A 213 6.42 -2.92 17.65
C VAL A 213 6.29 -1.48 18.08
N LEU A 214 6.11 -1.26 19.39
CA LEU A 214 6.06 0.08 19.96
C LEU A 214 7.39 0.42 20.64
N ASN A 215 7.99 1.55 20.27
CA ASN A 215 9.18 2.06 20.94
C ASN A 215 8.77 2.84 22.20
N VAL A 216 9.27 2.39 23.35
CA VAL A 216 8.96 2.92 24.67
C VAL A 216 9.96 3.99 25.13
N GLY A 217 11.07 4.18 24.40
CA GLY A 217 12.07 5.22 24.60
C GLY A 217 12.97 5.09 25.85
N SER A 218 12.56 4.33 26.87
CA SER A 218 13.42 3.96 27.99
C SER A 218 12.95 2.69 28.71
N ASP A 219 13.90 1.96 29.31
CA ASP A 219 13.59 0.78 30.12
C ASP A 219 12.85 1.14 31.44
N GLU A 220 12.98 2.38 31.92
CA GLU A 220 12.18 2.86 33.05
C GLU A 220 10.68 2.91 32.69
N MET A 221 10.36 3.38 31.48
CA MET A 221 8.99 3.39 30.96
C MET A 221 8.47 1.97 30.75
N LYS A 222 9.31 1.07 30.25
CA LYS A 222 9.00 -0.38 30.16
C LYS A 222 8.65 -0.96 31.54
N GLY A 223 9.39 -0.61 32.58
CA GLY A 223 9.08 -0.99 33.97
C GLY A 223 7.74 -0.45 34.49
N ARG A 224 7.35 0.77 34.10
CA ARG A 224 6.03 1.35 34.45
C ARG A 224 4.87 0.70 33.71
N ILE A 225 5.07 0.28 32.46
CA ILE A 225 4.08 -0.47 31.67
C ILE A 225 3.79 -1.83 32.31
N ILE A 226 4.82 -2.54 32.78
CA ILE A 226 4.66 -3.81 33.52
C ILE A 226 3.94 -3.54 34.85
N GLY A 227 4.43 -2.55 35.61
CA GLY A 227 3.97 -2.25 36.96
C GLY A 227 4.43 -3.29 37.98
N ARG A 228 4.19 -3.02 39.28
CA ARG A 228 4.54 -3.97 40.35
C ARG A 228 3.79 -5.29 40.15
N GLU A 229 4.52 -6.40 40.09
CA GLU A 229 3.98 -7.76 39.87
C GLU A 229 3.17 -7.93 38.56
N GLY A 230 3.40 -7.08 37.54
CA GLY A 230 2.65 -7.15 36.29
C GLY A 230 1.21 -6.61 36.40
N ARG A 231 0.88 -5.84 37.44
CA ARG A 231 -0.49 -5.33 37.65
C ARG A 231 -0.97 -4.44 36.50
N ASN A 232 -0.09 -3.60 35.95
CA ASN A 232 -0.47 -2.64 34.91
C ASN A 232 -0.65 -3.33 33.57
N ILE A 233 0.27 -4.24 33.21
CA ILE A 233 0.17 -5.00 31.96
C ILE A 233 -1.07 -5.89 31.96
N ARG A 234 -1.40 -6.59 33.06
CA ARG A 234 -2.63 -7.40 33.15
C ARG A 234 -3.90 -6.55 33.05
N ALA A 235 -3.92 -5.36 33.67
CA ALA A 235 -5.06 -4.45 33.56
C ALA A 235 -5.22 -3.94 32.12
N PHE A 236 -4.11 -3.68 31.43
CA PHE A 236 -4.11 -3.30 30.02
C PHE A 236 -4.60 -4.44 29.12
N GLU A 237 -4.05 -5.64 29.27
CA GLU A 237 -4.47 -6.84 28.53
C GLU A 237 -5.95 -7.15 28.75
N ALA A 238 -6.46 -7.01 29.99
CA ALA A 238 -7.87 -7.20 30.30
C ALA A 238 -8.77 -6.12 29.67
N ALA A 239 -8.33 -4.87 29.63
CA ALA A 239 -9.09 -3.75 29.06
C ALA A 239 -9.12 -3.77 27.52
N THR A 240 -8.03 -4.16 26.86
CA THR A 240 -7.92 -4.16 25.40
C THR A 240 -8.18 -5.53 24.76
N GLY A 241 -8.04 -6.62 25.51
CA GLY A 241 -8.12 -8.00 25.01
C GLY A 241 -7.00 -8.34 24.03
N VAL A 242 -5.78 -7.86 24.30
CA VAL A 242 -4.55 -8.13 23.54
C VAL A 242 -3.51 -8.77 24.46
N ASP A 243 -2.50 -9.41 23.90
CA ASP A 243 -1.34 -9.92 24.63
C ASP A 243 -0.16 -8.95 24.44
N VAL A 244 0.42 -8.49 25.54
CA VAL A 244 1.56 -7.57 25.51
C VAL A 244 2.82 -8.35 25.85
N ILE A 245 3.66 -8.57 24.85
CA ILE A 245 4.90 -9.33 25.01
C ILE A 245 6.03 -8.36 25.32
N VAL A 246 6.64 -8.56 26.48
CA VAL A 246 7.79 -7.80 26.95
C VAL A 246 8.98 -8.75 26.98
N ASP A 247 9.86 -8.64 25.98
CA ASP A 247 11.06 -9.47 25.83
C ASP A 247 12.34 -8.69 26.20
N ASP A 248 13.52 -9.31 26.16
CA ASP A 248 14.83 -8.69 26.42
C ASP A 248 15.23 -7.63 25.38
N THR A 249 14.40 -7.38 24.36
CA THR A 249 14.64 -6.31 23.39
C THR A 249 14.59 -4.95 24.09
N PRO A 250 15.67 -4.14 24.05
CA PRO A 250 15.73 -2.85 24.72
C PRO A 250 14.73 -1.88 24.10
N GLU A 251 14.11 -1.04 24.94
CA GLU A 251 13.22 0.06 24.52
C GLU A 251 12.00 -0.33 23.67
N ALA A 252 11.65 -1.62 23.56
CA ALA A 252 10.54 -2.07 22.73
C ALA A 252 9.54 -2.95 23.48
N VAL A 253 8.25 -2.79 23.16
CA VAL A 253 7.15 -3.65 23.60
C VAL A 253 6.38 -4.13 22.37
N ILE A 254 6.06 -5.43 22.35
CA ILE A 254 5.38 -6.07 21.24
C ILE A 254 3.92 -6.26 21.60
N ILE A 255 3.01 -5.74 20.77
CA ILE A 255 1.56 -5.94 20.93
C ILE A 255 1.11 -7.02 19.96
N SER A 256 0.62 -8.14 20.52
CA SER A 256 0.07 -9.25 19.77
C SER A 256 -1.44 -9.33 19.98
N ALA A 257 -2.21 -9.40 18.90
CA ALA A 257 -3.65 -9.64 18.97
C ALA A 257 -4.16 -10.21 17.65
N PHE A 258 -5.08 -11.15 17.70
CA PHE A 258 -5.72 -11.71 16.49
C PHE A 258 -6.73 -10.76 15.82
N ASP A 259 -7.28 -9.82 16.59
CA ASP A 259 -8.12 -8.76 16.07
C ASP A 259 -7.29 -7.49 15.87
N PRO A 260 -6.94 -7.14 14.62
CA PRO A 260 -6.25 -5.90 14.31
C PRO A 260 -6.88 -4.62 14.89
N PHE A 261 -8.21 -4.57 15.03
CA PHE A 261 -8.86 -3.38 15.59
C PHE A 261 -8.49 -3.22 17.08
N ARG A 262 -8.52 -4.33 17.84
CA ARG A 262 -8.03 -4.34 19.23
C ARG A 262 -6.55 -4.01 19.32
N ARG A 263 -5.74 -4.52 18.37
CA ARG A 263 -4.32 -4.22 18.28
C ARG A 263 -4.06 -2.72 18.11
N GLU A 264 -4.83 -2.07 17.25
CA GLU A 264 -4.72 -0.64 17.02
C GLU A 264 -5.20 0.19 18.22
N VAL A 265 -6.33 -0.19 18.84
CA VAL A 265 -6.81 0.41 20.09
C VAL A 265 -5.71 0.34 21.15
N ALA A 266 -5.07 -0.83 21.30
CA ALA A 266 -3.98 -1.03 22.24
C ALA A 266 -2.75 -0.17 21.88
N ARG A 267 -2.33 -0.13 20.62
CA ARG A 267 -1.18 0.68 20.17
C ARG A 267 -1.36 2.15 20.51
N VAL A 268 -2.49 2.74 20.11
CA VAL A 268 -2.80 4.16 20.34
C VAL A 268 -3.01 4.45 21.84
N ALA A 269 -3.66 3.54 22.58
CA ALA A 269 -3.82 3.69 24.02
C ALA A 269 -2.47 3.66 24.74
N LEU A 270 -1.57 2.76 24.36
CA LEU A 270 -0.25 2.63 24.97
C LEU A 270 0.63 3.85 24.64
N GLU A 271 0.60 4.36 23.41
CA GLU A 271 1.26 5.62 23.03
C GLU A 271 0.81 6.80 23.88
N ARG A 272 -0.51 6.94 24.12
CA ARG A 272 -1.06 8.00 24.97
C ARG A 272 -0.68 7.85 26.42
N LEU A 273 -0.69 6.63 26.95
CA LEU A 273 -0.28 6.34 28.32
C LEU A 273 1.21 6.61 28.54
N ILE A 274 2.06 6.33 27.55
CA ILE A 274 3.49 6.67 27.55
C ILE A 274 3.68 8.18 27.55
N ALA A 275 2.97 8.90 26.68
CA ALA A 275 3.03 10.36 26.60
C ALA A 275 2.54 11.07 27.88
N ASP A 276 1.50 10.53 28.54
CA ASP A 276 0.97 11.02 29.82
C ASP A 276 1.89 10.65 31.01
N GLY A 277 2.68 9.57 30.87
CA GLY A 277 3.62 9.08 31.89
C GLY A 277 2.97 8.44 33.13
N ARG A 278 1.64 8.38 33.18
CA ARG A 278 0.82 7.83 34.27
C ARG A 278 0.15 6.53 33.84
N ILE A 279 0.69 5.41 34.30
CA ILE A 279 0.22 4.07 33.95
C ILE A 279 -0.27 3.37 35.22
N HIS A 280 -1.58 3.37 35.44
CA HIS A 280 -2.25 2.66 36.53
C HIS A 280 -3.63 2.16 36.08
N PRO A 281 -4.21 1.10 36.69
CA PRO A 281 -5.38 0.40 36.14
C PRO A 281 -6.56 1.30 35.76
N THR A 282 -6.99 2.20 36.65
CA THR A 282 -8.12 3.12 36.40
C THR A 282 -7.88 4.03 35.19
N ARG A 283 -6.64 4.51 35.01
CA ARG A 283 -6.29 5.38 33.89
C ARG A 283 -6.21 4.59 32.59
N ILE A 284 -5.72 3.36 32.66
CA ILE A 284 -5.67 2.44 31.52
C ILE A 284 -7.09 2.21 30.98
N GLU A 285 -8.04 1.86 31.84
CA GLU A 285 -9.44 1.65 31.45
C GLU A 285 -10.06 2.91 30.82
N GLU A 286 -9.85 4.08 31.44
CA GLU A 286 -10.35 5.36 30.93
C GLU A 286 -9.78 5.70 29.54
N VAL A 287 -8.46 5.55 29.36
CA VAL A 287 -7.79 5.87 28.10
C VAL A 287 -8.18 4.89 27.00
N VAL A 288 -8.27 3.59 27.31
CA VAL A 288 -8.68 2.56 26.35
C VAL A 288 -10.10 2.81 25.85
N GLU A 289 -11.05 3.10 26.75
CA GLU A 289 -12.44 3.40 26.37
C GLU A 289 -12.54 4.68 25.52
N LYS A 290 -11.75 5.71 25.87
CA LYS A 290 -11.68 6.94 25.08
C LYS A 290 -11.11 6.71 23.68
N VAL A 291 -9.99 5.99 23.59
CA VAL A 291 -9.35 5.65 22.31
C VAL A 291 -10.27 4.80 21.45
N LYS A 292 -11.00 3.85 22.04
CA LYS A 292 -11.97 3.02 21.33
C LYS A 292 -13.05 3.86 20.66
N LYS A 293 -13.66 4.82 21.39
CA LYS A 293 -14.66 5.74 20.82
C LYS A 293 -14.10 6.59 19.68
N GLU A 294 -12.90 7.14 19.85
CA GLU A 294 -12.26 7.95 18.81
C GLU A 294 -11.93 7.13 17.55
N LEU A 295 -11.50 5.87 17.71
CA LEU A 295 -11.26 4.97 16.58
C LEU A 295 -12.55 4.52 15.90
N GLU A 296 -13.65 4.37 16.64
CA GLU A 296 -14.97 4.11 16.04
C GLU A 296 -15.46 5.31 15.20
N GLU A 297 -15.20 6.54 15.63
CA GLU A 297 -15.45 7.74 14.83
C GLU A 297 -14.54 7.81 13.58
N ASP A 298 -13.26 7.44 13.73
CA ASP A 298 -12.32 7.36 12.61
C ASP A 298 -12.72 6.31 11.57
N ILE A 299 -13.30 5.18 11.99
CA ILE A 299 -13.86 4.15 11.09
C ILE A 299 -14.92 4.77 10.18
N VAL A 300 -15.90 5.47 10.76
CA VAL A 300 -17.00 6.07 9.98
C VAL A 300 -16.43 7.08 8.98
N ARG A 301 -15.58 8.00 9.46
CA ARG A 301 -14.94 9.00 8.62
C ARG A 301 -14.10 8.38 7.49
N THR A 302 -13.36 7.32 7.79
CA THR A 302 -12.57 6.59 6.78
C THR A 302 -13.47 5.97 5.71
N GLY A 303 -14.59 5.35 6.11
CA GLY A 303 -15.56 4.78 5.17
C GLY A 303 -16.19 5.83 4.26
N GLU A 304 -16.54 6.99 4.81
CA GLU A 304 -17.07 8.13 4.04
C GLU A 304 -16.04 8.67 3.05
N ASN A 305 -14.78 8.83 3.49
CA ASN A 305 -13.70 9.27 2.63
C ASN A 305 -13.44 8.30 1.47
N ALA A 306 -13.48 6.98 1.72
CA ALA A 306 -13.29 5.98 0.66
C ALA A 306 -14.40 6.03 -0.40
N LEU A 307 -15.65 6.23 0.03
CA LEU A 307 -16.77 6.43 -0.91
C LEU A 307 -16.61 7.71 -1.72
N LEU A 308 -16.21 8.81 -1.07
CA LEU A 308 -15.98 10.10 -1.71
C LEU A 308 -14.83 10.04 -2.73
N GLU A 309 -13.72 9.41 -2.38
CA GLU A 309 -12.57 9.22 -3.26
C GLU A 309 -12.96 8.48 -4.55
N LEU A 310 -13.79 7.45 -4.43
CA LEU A 310 -14.25 6.67 -5.58
C LEU A 310 -15.38 7.36 -6.38
N GLY A 311 -15.91 8.48 -5.88
CA GLY A 311 -17.04 9.20 -6.46
C GLY A 311 -18.39 8.48 -6.28
N LEU A 312 -18.52 7.64 -5.26
CA LEU A 312 -19.71 6.87 -4.97
C LEU A 312 -20.69 7.66 -4.09
N HIS A 313 -21.99 7.47 -4.33
CA HIS A 313 -23.03 8.07 -3.50
C HIS A 313 -23.11 7.40 -2.12
N THR A 314 -23.67 8.11 -1.14
CA THR A 314 -23.81 7.67 0.25
C THR A 314 -24.39 6.26 0.35
N ALA A 315 -23.68 5.37 1.06
CA ALA A 315 -24.13 4.03 1.40
C ALA A 315 -24.90 4.03 2.74
N HIS A 316 -25.52 2.89 3.07
CA HIS A 316 -26.14 2.72 4.38
C HIS A 316 -25.09 2.89 5.50
N PRO A 317 -25.40 3.54 6.64
CA PRO A 317 -24.41 3.81 7.70
C PRO A 317 -23.64 2.57 8.19
N GLU A 318 -24.30 1.41 8.23
CA GLU A 318 -23.65 0.15 8.58
C GLU A 318 -22.65 -0.33 7.51
N ILE A 319 -22.94 -0.16 6.22
CA ILE A 319 -21.99 -0.46 5.14
C ILE A 319 -20.77 0.48 5.25
N VAL A 320 -21.00 1.76 5.53
CA VAL A 320 -19.91 2.74 5.74
C VAL A 320 -18.99 2.31 6.88
N LYS A 321 -19.55 1.86 8.01
CA LYS A 321 -18.77 1.31 9.13
C LYS A 321 -17.94 0.10 8.71
N HIS A 322 -18.53 -0.83 7.95
CA HIS A 322 -17.81 -2.01 7.48
C HIS A 322 -16.68 -1.65 6.49
N ILE A 323 -16.90 -0.70 5.57
CA ILE A 323 -15.84 -0.17 4.71
C ILE A 323 -14.71 0.42 5.56
N GLY A 324 -15.03 1.24 6.56
CA GLY A 324 -14.03 1.80 7.47
C GLY A 324 -13.25 0.73 8.25
N ARG A 325 -13.90 -0.37 8.66
CA ARG A 325 -13.24 -1.50 9.35
C ARG A 325 -12.22 -2.20 8.46
N MET A 326 -12.34 -2.16 7.14
CA MET A 326 -11.35 -2.71 6.22
C MET A 326 -9.97 -2.08 6.41
N LYS A 327 -9.89 -0.82 6.88
CA LYS A 327 -8.62 -0.15 7.19
C LYS A 327 -7.79 -0.91 8.21
N TYR A 328 -8.42 -1.66 9.09
CA TYR A 328 -7.74 -2.48 10.09
C TYR A 328 -7.73 -3.95 9.69
N ARG A 329 -8.12 -4.34 8.48
CA ARG A 329 -8.04 -5.74 8.05
C ARG A 329 -6.92 -5.86 7.03
N SER A 330 -6.32 -7.05 6.98
CA SER A 330 -5.31 -7.37 5.98
C SER A 330 -5.81 -8.51 5.09
N SER A 331 -5.55 -8.42 3.79
CA SER A 331 -5.77 -9.47 2.80
C SER A 331 -4.45 -9.72 2.10
N TYR A 332 -3.94 -10.96 2.12
CA TYR A 332 -2.64 -11.31 1.53
C TYR A 332 -1.48 -10.37 1.96
N GLY A 333 -1.45 -9.94 3.23
CA GLY A 333 -0.41 -9.02 3.74
C GLY A 333 -0.51 -7.56 3.28
N GLN A 334 -1.56 -7.21 2.53
CA GLN A 334 -1.91 -5.83 2.16
C GLN A 334 -3.04 -5.32 3.06
N ASN A 335 -3.09 -4.00 3.25
CA ASN A 335 -4.26 -3.36 3.85
C ASN A 335 -5.52 -3.61 3.00
N LEU A 336 -6.58 -4.13 3.62
CA LEU A 336 -7.79 -4.57 2.91
C LEU A 336 -8.55 -3.39 2.28
N LEU A 337 -8.60 -2.24 2.95
CA LEU A 337 -9.28 -1.06 2.39
C LEU A 337 -8.55 -0.57 1.14
N MET A 338 -7.23 -0.44 1.20
CA MET A 338 -6.42 -0.01 0.06
C MET A 338 -6.52 -0.98 -1.12
N HIS A 339 -6.49 -2.28 -0.84
CA HIS A 339 -6.75 -3.33 -1.83
C HIS A 339 -8.15 -3.17 -2.46
N SER A 340 -9.19 -2.99 -1.65
CA SER A 340 -10.56 -2.84 -2.14
C SER A 340 -10.76 -1.55 -2.96
N ILE A 341 -10.08 -0.46 -2.60
CA ILE A 341 -10.05 0.78 -3.39
C ILE A 341 -9.35 0.54 -4.73
N GLU A 342 -8.21 -0.16 -4.76
CA GLU A 342 -7.53 -0.53 -6.02
C GLU A 342 -8.42 -1.38 -6.92
N VAL A 343 -9.04 -2.42 -6.37
CA VAL A 343 -9.99 -3.28 -7.08
C VAL A 343 -11.13 -2.42 -7.64
N ALA A 344 -11.71 -1.52 -6.85
CA ALA A 344 -12.75 -0.60 -7.32
C ALA A 344 -12.30 0.25 -8.51
N TYR A 345 -11.09 0.84 -8.46
CA TYR A 345 -10.55 1.64 -9.57
C TYR A 345 -10.34 0.79 -10.83
N LEU A 346 -9.72 -0.39 -10.71
CA LEU A 346 -9.49 -1.31 -11.82
C LEU A 346 -10.80 -1.74 -12.46
N THR A 347 -11.77 -2.20 -11.65
CA THR A 347 -13.10 -2.60 -12.14
C THR A 347 -13.81 -1.43 -12.81
N GLY A 348 -13.73 -0.22 -12.25
CA GLY A 348 -14.31 1.00 -12.84
C GLY A 348 -13.74 1.36 -14.20
N VAL A 349 -12.41 1.29 -14.37
CA VAL A 349 -11.76 1.56 -15.67
C VAL A 349 -12.12 0.49 -16.69
N MET A 350 -12.07 -0.79 -16.31
CA MET A 350 -12.46 -1.88 -17.22
C MET A 350 -13.92 -1.78 -17.64
N ALA A 351 -14.82 -1.44 -16.71
CA ALA A 351 -16.24 -1.25 -16.99
C ALA A 351 -16.46 -0.10 -17.98
N ALA A 352 -15.76 1.02 -17.82
CA ALA A 352 -15.85 2.16 -18.73
C ALA A 352 -15.43 1.80 -20.17
N GLU A 353 -14.33 1.06 -20.34
CA GLU A 353 -13.87 0.63 -21.67
C GLU A 353 -14.83 -0.40 -22.31
N LEU A 354 -15.55 -1.17 -21.49
CA LEU A 354 -16.56 -2.15 -21.93
C LEU A 354 -17.98 -1.58 -22.02
N GLN A 355 -18.16 -0.26 -21.87
CA GLN A 355 -19.47 0.42 -21.93
C GLN A 355 -20.47 -0.06 -20.85
N LEU A 356 -19.98 -0.50 -19.70
CA LEU A 356 -20.77 -0.79 -18.50
C LEU A 356 -20.74 0.41 -17.54
N ASP A 357 -21.67 0.46 -16.58
CA ASP A 357 -21.73 1.54 -15.58
C ASP A 357 -20.46 1.52 -14.67
N PRO A 358 -19.58 2.54 -14.76
CA PRO A 358 -18.35 2.58 -13.98
C PRO A 358 -18.59 2.80 -12.48
N LEU A 359 -19.67 3.49 -12.09
CA LEU A 359 -19.99 3.74 -10.67
C LEU A 359 -20.49 2.46 -10.00
N LEU A 360 -21.35 1.71 -10.70
CA LEU A 360 -21.82 0.41 -10.22
C LEU A 360 -20.65 -0.59 -10.10
N ALA A 361 -19.75 -0.60 -11.07
CA ALA A 361 -18.54 -1.42 -11.07
C ALA A 361 -17.58 -1.07 -9.92
N LYS A 362 -17.33 0.23 -9.67
CA LYS A 362 -16.52 0.68 -8.52
C LYS A 362 -17.15 0.27 -7.19
N ARG A 363 -18.47 0.38 -7.08
CA ARG A 363 -19.20 -0.02 -5.86
C ARG A 363 -19.08 -1.53 -5.61
N ALA A 364 -19.20 -2.35 -6.66
CA ALA A 364 -18.96 -3.78 -6.57
C ALA A 364 -17.51 -4.12 -6.19
N GLY A 365 -16.53 -3.46 -6.80
CA GLY A 365 -15.12 -3.66 -6.48
C GLY A 365 -14.75 -3.25 -5.06
N LEU A 366 -15.31 -2.15 -4.54
CA LEU A 366 -15.05 -1.71 -3.16
C LEU A 366 -15.61 -2.70 -2.13
N LEU A 367 -16.75 -3.31 -2.42
CA LEU A 367 -17.47 -4.17 -1.48
C LEU A 367 -17.12 -5.65 -1.59
N HIS A 368 -16.35 -6.08 -2.59
CA HIS A 368 -16.13 -7.50 -2.89
C HIS A 368 -15.67 -8.32 -1.67
N ASP A 369 -14.79 -7.73 -0.84
CA ASP A 369 -14.20 -8.37 0.34
C ASP A 369 -14.82 -7.91 1.67
N ILE A 370 -15.97 -7.20 1.65
CA ILE A 370 -16.60 -6.66 2.87
C ILE A 370 -16.93 -7.73 3.91
N GLY A 371 -17.13 -8.98 3.48
CA GLY A 371 -17.33 -10.13 4.37
C GLY A 371 -16.18 -10.38 5.36
N LYS A 372 -14.94 -9.97 5.04
CA LYS A 372 -13.78 -10.09 5.95
C LYS A 372 -13.87 -9.19 7.19
N THR A 373 -14.85 -8.27 7.20
CA THR A 373 -15.12 -7.37 8.32
C THR A 373 -16.23 -7.86 9.26
N VAL A 374 -16.90 -8.95 8.88
CA VAL A 374 -17.89 -9.64 9.72
C VAL A 374 -17.17 -10.44 10.80
N ASP A 375 -17.78 -10.57 11.98
CA ASP A 375 -17.17 -11.27 13.11
C ASP A 375 -16.92 -12.76 12.80
N LYS A 376 -15.74 -13.24 13.20
CA LYS A 376 -15.28 -14.63 12.98
C LYS A 376 -16.16 -15.70 13.66
N SER A 377 -17.12 -15.32 14.50
CA SER A 377 -18.07 -16.24 15.12
C SER A 377 -19.09 -16.79 14.12
N ILE A 378 -19.24 -16.15 12.96
CA ILE A 378 -20.14 -16.58 11.90
C ILE A 378 -19.33 -17.39 10.89
N GLU A 379 -19.59 -18.69 10.82
CA GLU A 379 -18.93 -19.60 9.88
C GLU A 379 -19.47 -19.40 8.46
N GLY A 380 -18.57 -19.23 7.49
CA GLY A 380 -18.91 -19.15 6.07
C GLY A 380 -17.79 -18.55 5.22
N PRO A 381 -17.78 -18.79 3.90
CA PRO A 381 -16.90 -18.07 2.96
C PRO A 381 -17.16 -16.57 3.02
N HIS A 382 -16.11 -15.74 2.99
CA HIS A 382 -16.26 -14.29 3.12
C HIS A 382 -17.06 -13.68 1.96
N ALA A 383 -17.02 -14.27 0.76
CA ALA A 383 -17.83 -13.83 -0.37
C ALA A 383 -19.34 -13.95 -0.07
N LEU A 384 -19.78 -15.07 0.52
CA LEU A 384 -21.19 -15.28 0.89
C LEU A 384 -21.60 -14.40 2.07
N LEU A 385 -20.74 -14.23 3.07
CA LEU A 385 -20.99 -13.29 4.18
C LEU A 385 -21.12 -11.85 3.68
N GLY A 386 -20.29 -11.46 2.72
CA GLY A 386 -20.37 -10.15 2.05
C GLY A 386 -21.67 -9.99 1.26
N TYR A 387 -22.09 -11.02 0.52
CA TYR A 387 -23.36 -11.04 -0.20
C TYR A 387 -24.56 -10.83 0.74
N GLU A 388 -24.61 -11.58 1.84
CA GLU A 388 -25.69 -11.46 2.83
C GLU A 388 -25.71 -10.08 3.49
N LEU A 389 -24.54 -9.52 3.80
CA LEU A 389 -24.41 -8.19 4.37
C LEU A 389 -24.92 -7.11 3.41
N CYS A 390 -24.50 -7.16 2.14
CA CYS A 390 -24.95 -6.23 1.11
C CYS A 390 -26.47 -6.33 0.87
N LYS A 391 -26.99 -7.57 0.83
CA LYS A 391 -28.43 -7.83 0.68
C LYS A 391 -29.24 -7.32 1.88
N LYS A 392 -28.75 -7.52 3.10
CA LYS A 392 -29.39 -7.06 4.34
C LYS A 392 -29.58 -5.55 4.36
N TYR A 393 -28.62 -4.79 3.84
CA TYR A 393 -28.67 -3.32 3.76
C TYR A 393 -29.13 -2.79 2.40
N ASN A 394 -29.80 -3.64 1.60
CA ASN A 394 -30.49 -3.28 0.36
C ASN A 394 -29.58 -2.65 -0.71
N GLU A 395 -28.35 -3.15 -0.85
CA GLU A 395 -27.48 -2.82 -1.98
C GLU A 395 -28.02 -3.39 -3.30
N ASN A 396 -27.57 -2.81 -4.42
CA ASN A 396 -28.01 -3.22 -5.76
C ASN A 396 -27.74 -4.73 -6.01
N SER A 397 -28.68 -5.44 -6.64
CA SER A 397 -28.55 -6.88 -6.90
C SER A 397 -27.29 -7.27 -7.69
N ILE A 398 -26.84 -6.41 -8.61
CA ILE A 398 -25.62 -6.62 -9.38
C ILE A 398 -24.37 -6.51 -8.48
N VAL A 399 -24.38 -5.58 -7.53
CA VAL A 399 -23.30 -5.43 -6.53
C VAL A 399 -23.30 -6.64 -5.61
N CYS A 400 -24.46 -7.03 -5.09
CA CYS A 400 -24.59 -8.23 -4.26
C CYS A 400 -24.05 -9.47 -4.98
N ASN A 401 -24.49 -9.73 -6.22
CA ASN A 401 -24.00 -10.87 -7.01
C ASN A 401 -22.49 -10.81 -7.21
N ALA A 402 -21.93 -9.67 -7.62
CA ALA A 402 -20.48 -9.52 -7.80
C ALA A 402 -19.69 -9.80 -6.52
N VAL A 403 -20.19 -9.36 -5.35
CA VAL A 403 -19.60 -9.65 -4.04
C VAL A 403 -19.69 -11.15 -3.71
N GLY A 404 -20.79 -11.82 -4.00
CA GLY A 404 -20.94 -13.24 -3.70
C GLY A 404 -20.24 -14.18 -4.68
N SER A 405 -20.05 -13.76 -5.94
CA SER A 405 -19.57 -14.63 -7.02
C SER A 405 -18.09 -14.45 -7.38
N HIS A 406 -17.37 -13.48 -6.79
CA HIS A 406 -15.98 -13.19 -7.19
C HIS A 406 -15.02 -14.37 -6.93
N HIS A 407 -15.34 -15.26 -6.00
CA HIS A 407 -14.62 -16.53 -5.77
C HIS A 407 -15.35 -17.77 -6.33
N GLU A 408 -16.32 -17.58 -7.23
CA GLU A 408 -17.09 -18.66 -7.87
C GLU A 408 -17.97 -19.48 -6.90
N ASP A 409 -18.20 -18.98 -5.68
CA ASP A 409 -19.12 -19.58 -4.69
C ASP A 409 -20.59 -19.51 -5.13
N MET A 410 -20.91 -18.64 -6.10
CA MET A 410 -22.22 -18.53 -6.74
C MET A 410 -22.05 -18.16 -8.23
N PRO A 411 -23.03 -18.45 -9.10
CA PRO A 411 -22.94 -18.09 -10.52
C PRO A 411 -22.86 -16.57 -10.73
N MET A 412 -21.98 -16.16 -11.63
CA MET A 412 -21.89 -14.76 -12.08
C MET A 412 -23.06 -14.44 -13.00
N GLU A 413 -23.96 -13.57 -12.55
CA GLU A 413 -25.16 -13.19 -13.30
C GLU A 413 -24.92 -11.97 -14.19
N HIS A 414 -23.88 -11.19 -13.90
CA HIS A 414 -23.58 -9.93 -14.60
C HIS A 414 -22.09 -9.80 -14.93
N PRO A 415 -21.70 -9.21 -16.08
CA PRO A 415 -20.28 -9.04 -16.47
C PRO A 415 -19.41 -8.32 -15.43
N ILE A 416 -19.99 -7.43 -14.61
CA ILE A 416 -19.28 -6.75 -13.51
C ILE A 416 -18.67 -7.76 -12.53
N ALA A 417 -19.32 -8.89 -12.26
CA ALA A 417 -18.78 -9.93 -11.40
C ALA A 417 -17.45 -10.48 -11.92
N ALA A 418 -17.36 -10.75 -13.23
CA ALA A 418 -16.12 -11.20 -13.87
C ALA A 418 -15.04 -10.11 -13.85
N LEU A 419 -15.43 -8.83 -13.96
CA LEU A 419 -14.49 -7.70 -13.84
C LEU A 419 -13.95 -7.53 -12.42
N VAL A 420 -14.78 -7.76 -11.40
CA VAL A 420 -14.36 -7.73 -9.99
C VAL A 420 -13.38 -8.86 -9.72
N GLN A 421 -13.70 -10.10 -10.12
CA GLN A 421 -12.79 -11.24 -9.98
C GLN A 421 -11.44 -10.99 -10.70
N SER A 422 -11.48 -10.42 -11.90
CA SER A 422 -10.28 -10.08 -12.67
C SER A 422 -9.45 -9.01 -11.96
N ALA A 423 -10.10 -7.96 -11.44
CA ALA A 423 -9.44 -6.88 -10.71
C ALA A 423 -8.80 -7.36 -9.40
N ASP A 424 -9.50 -8.17 -8.63
CA ASP A 424 -8.99 -8.82 -7.41
C ASP A 424 -7.74 -9.66 -7.73
N SER A 425 -7.83 -10.51 -8.75
CA SER A 425 -6.69 -11.32 -9.20
C SER A 425 -5.49 -10.47 -9.63
N ILE A 426 -5.71 -9.32 -10.29
CA ILE A 426 -4.64 -8.40 -10.70
C ILE A 426 -3.99 -7.74 -9.47
N SER A 427 -4.79 -7.27 -8.51
CA SER A 427 -4.29 -6.65 -7.28
C SER A 427 -3.49 -7.64 -6.42
N GLY A 428 -4.00 -8.88 -6.27
CA GLY A 428 -3.38 -9.93 -5.47
C GLY A 428 -2.16 -10.64 -6.10
N SER A 429 -1.92 -10.51 -7.41
CA SER A 429 -0.83 -11.23 -8.11
C SER A 429 0.49 -10.46 -8.25
N ARG A 430 0.60 -9.25 -7.67
CA ARG A 430 1.82 -8.43 -7.81
C ARG A 430 3.01 -9.04 -7.02
N PRO A 431 4.25 -9.05 -7.58
CA PRO A 431 5.42 -9.54 -6.86
C PRO A 431 5.62 -8.79 -5.52
N GLY A 432 5.68 -9.52 -4.42
CA GLY A 432 5.73 -8.97 -3.06
C GLY A 432 4.38 -8.94 -2.31
N ALA A 433 3.24 -9.10 -3.01
CA ALA A 433 1.92 -9.27 -2.41
C ALA A 433 1.71 -10.70 -1.87
N ARG A 434 2.28 -11.70 -2.55
CA ARG A 434 2.33 -13.08 -2.04
C ARG A 434 3.69 -13.35 -1.41
N ARG A 435 3.84 -13.00 -0.13
CA ARG A 435 4.73 -13.77 0.74
C ARG A 435 3.95 -15.02 1.16
N GLU A 436 4.61 -16.17 1.27
CA GLU A 436 4.01 -17.39 1.85
C GLU A 436 3.17 -17.00 3.08
N SER A 437 1.92 -17.45 3.10
CA SER A 437 0.97 -16.96 4.08
C SER A 437 1.49 -17.29 5.48
N ILE A 438 1.53 -16.28 6.34
CA ILE A 438 1.77 -16.48 7.78
C ILE A 438 0.77 -17.52 8.33
N GLU A 439 -0.38 -17.70 7.70
CA GLU A 439 -1.37 -18.74 8.02
C GLU A 439 -0.89 -20.17 7.72
N GLU A 440 -0.28 -20.45 6.58
CA GLU A 440 0.34 -21.77 6.31
C GLU A 440 1.49 -22.04 7.27
N TYR A 441 2.23 -21.00 7.63
CA TYR A 441 3.28 -21.06 8.63
C TYR A 441 2.72 -21.35 10.04
N ILE A 442 1.64 -20.69 10.44
CA ILE A 442 0.95 -20.93 11.72
C ILE A 442 0.33 -22.33 11.73
N LYS A 443 -0.39 -22.74 10.68
CA LYS A 443 -0.94 -24.10 10.55
C LYS A 443 0.15 -25.16 10.62
N ARG A 444 1.35 -24.85 10.11
CA ARG A 444 2.52 -25.72 10.23
C ARG A 444 3.00 -25.83 11.67
N LEU A 445 3.14 -24.71 12.39
CA LEU A 445 3.50 -24.73 13.82
C LEU A 445 2.44 -25.45 14.67
N GLU A 446 1.15 -25.19 14.45
CA GLU A 446 0.05 -25.86 15.14
C GLU A 446 0.03 -27.36 14.87
N LYS A 447 0.24 -27.79 13.62
CA LYS A 447 0.36 -29.21 13.27
C LYS A 447 1.53 -29.84 14.02
N LEU A 448 2.66 -29.16 14.07
CA LEU A 448 3.89 -29.61 14.72
C LEU A 448 3.71 -29.76 16.25
N GLU A 449 3.04 -28.81 16.90
CA GLU A 449 2.64 -28.91 18.31
C GLU A 449 1.62 -30.03 18.55
N SER A 450 0.64 -30.19 17.65
CA SER A 450 -0.39 -31.23 17.76
C SER A 450 0.20 -32.65 17.70
N ILE A 451 1.21 -32.87 16.84
CA ILE A 451 1.92 -34.15 16.71
C ILE A 451 2.62 -34.47 18.03
N ALA A 452 3.37 -33.51 18.59
CA ALA A 452 4.06 -33.69 19.87
C ALA A 452 3.08 -33.90 21.03
N LYS A 453 1.92 -33.21 21.03
CA LYS A 453 0.88 -33.32 22.06
C LYS A 453 0.12 -34.64 22.01
N SER A 454 0.15 -35.35 20.87
CA SER A 454 -0.53 -36.64 20.70
C SER A 454 0.09 -37.79 21.53
N PHE A 455 1.31 -37.60 22.05
CA PHE A 455 2.00 -38.63 22.83
C PHE A 455 1.58 -38.63 24.31
N ASN A 456 1.51 -39.83 24.89
CA ASN A 456 1.06 -40.01 26.26
C ASN A 456 2.10 -39.48 27.27
N GLY A 457 1.65 -38.75 28.29
CA GLY A 457 2.50 -38.14 29.32
C GLY A 457 2.99 -36.72 29.00
N VAL A 458 2.71 -36.22 27.78
CA VAL A 458 2.93 -34.81 27.40
C VAL A 458 1.85 -33.92 28.01
N THR A 459 2.28 -32.86 28.68
CA THR A 459 1.40 -31.87 29.31
C THR A 459 1.22 -30.65 28.40
N ASN A 460 2.32 -30.09 27.91
CA ASN A 460 2.33 -28.92 27.02
C ASN A 460 3.43 -29.05 25.95
N THR A 461 3.23 -28.40 24.81
CA THR A 461 4.17 -28.39 23.69
C THR A 461 4.30 -26.98 23.15
N TYR A 462 5.51 -26.57 22.80
CA TYR A 462 5.80 -25.26 22.22
C TYR A 462 6.75 -25.41 21.04
N ALA A 463 6.35 -24.92 19.87
CA ALA A 463 7.25 -24.77 18.74
C ALA A 463 7.99 -23.42 18.84
N ILE A 464 9.32 -23.47 18.93
CA ILE A 464 10.21 -22.33 19.15
C ILE A 464 11.19 -22.22 17.96
N GLN A 465 11.90 -21.08 17.85
CA GLN A 465 12.86 -20.80 16.78
C GLN A 465 12.29 -21.01 15.38
N ALA A 466 11.13 -20.40 15.18
CA ALA A 466 10.41 -20.49 13.94
C ALA A 466 10.06 -21.93 13.49
N GLY A 467 9.83 -22.85 14.43
CA GLY A 467 9.52 -24.27 14.18
C GLY A 467 10.74 -25.16 14.02
N ARG A 468 11.96 -24.65 14.26
CA ARG A 468 13.20 -25.44 14.26
C ARG A 468 13.48 -26.13 15.59
N GLU A 469 12.76 -25.78 16.66
CA GLU A 469 12.85 -26.45 17.95
C GLU A 469 11.43 -26.72 18.50
N VAL A 470 11.23 -27.88 19.10
CA VAL A 470 9.97 -28.26 19.79
C VAL A 470 10.29 -28.55 21.23
N ARG A 471 9.70 -27.81 22.15
CA ARG A 471 9.79 -28.08 23.58
C ARG A 471 8.56 -28.80 24.07
N VAL A 472 8.77 -29.97 24.65
CA VAL A 472 7.71 -30.87 25.10
C VAL A 472 7.82 -30.98 26.62
N ILE A 473 6.86 -30.43 27.34
CA ILE A 473 6.80 -30.51 28.80
C ILE A 473 6.04 -31.77 29.19
N VAL A 474 6.68 -32.63 29.96
CA VAL A 474 6.11 -33.91 30.41
C VAL A 474 5.83 -33.91 31.91
N ASN A 475 4.83 -34.69 32.31
CA ASN A 475 4.50 -34.84 33.72
C ASN A 475 5.54 -35.76 34.41
N HIS A 476 6.22 -35.23 35.43
CA HIS A 476 7.26 -35.92 36.17
C HIS A 476 6.78 -37.18 36.93
N GLU A 477 5.49 -37.30 37.23
CA GLU A 477 4.91 -38.46 37.94
C GLU A 477 4.64 -39.64 37.00
N LYS A 478 4.45 -39.37 35.69
CA LYS A 478 4.03 -40.37 34.70
C LYS A 478 5.16 -40.89 33.84
N LEU A 479 6.25 -40.14 33.71
CA LEU A 479 7.40 -40.46 32.87
C LEU A 479 8.68 -40.36 33.70
N ASP A 480 9.55 -41.36 33.58
CA ASP A 480 10.91 -41.34 34.10
C ASP A 480 11.89 -40.75 33.05
N ASP A 481 13.15 -40.57 33.44
CA ASP A 481 14.13 -39.90 32.58
C ASP A 481 14.46 -40.73 31.33
N ALA A 482 14.42 -42.07 31.42
CA ALA A 482 14.63 -42.97 30.29
C ALA A 482 13.46 -42.92 29.29
N ALA A 483 12.22 -42.89 29.77
CA ALA A 483 11.04 -42.73 28.93
C ALA A 483 10.97 -41.34 28.29
N ALA A 484 11.48 -40.30 28.96
CA ALA A 484 11.56 -38.95 28.40
C ALA A 484 12.55 -38.87 27.22
N ASP A 485 13.68 -39.57 27.30
CA ASP A 485 14.67 -39.66 26.21
C ASP A 485 14.09 -40.41 25.00
N GLN A 486 13.43 -41.55 25.25
CA GLN A 486 12.75 -42.31 24.20
C GLN A 486 11.62 -41.49 23.53
N LEU A 487 10.84 -40.76 24.33
CA LEU A 487 9.79 -39.88 23.83
C LEU A 487 10.33 -38.78 22.91
N ALA A 488 11.51 -38.22 23.19
CA ALA A 488 12.14 -37.22 22.33
C ALA A 488 12.44 -37.79 20.93
N HIS A 489 12.95 -39.02 20.88
CA HIS A 489 13.22 -39.74 19.62
C HIS A 489 11.95 -40.11 18.87
N ASP A 490 10.92 -40.60 19.56
CA ASP A 490 9.64 -41.00 18.95
C ASP A 490 8.91 -39.79 18.34
N ILE A 491 8.93 -38.64 19.02
CA ILE A 491 8.35 -37.39 18.52
C ILE A 491 9.11 -36.90 17.28
N ALA A 492 10.45 -36.92 17.31
CA ALA A 492 11.27 -36.51 16.18
C ALA A 492 10.98 -37.35 14.93
N LYS A 493 10.89 -38.67 15.09
CA LYS A 493 10.57 -39.59 13.99
C LYS A 493 9.17 -39.37 13.42
N LYS A 494 8.17 -39.15 14.28
CA LYS A 494 6.79 -38.88 13.82
C LYS A 494 6.66 -37.55 13.08
N ILE A 495 7.42 -36.53 13.49
CA ILE A 495 7.50 -35.26 12.75
C ILE A 495 8.10 -35.47 11.35
N GLU A 496 9.15 -36.29 11.24
CA GLU A 496 9.78 -36.64 9.96
C GLU A 496 8.82 -37.39 9.01
N GLU A 497 7.96 -38.26 9.55
CA GLU A 497 7.00 -39.06 8.77
C GLU A 497 5.74 -38.27 8.35
N GLU A 498 5.22 -37.38 9.20
CA GLU A 498 3.93 -36.69 8.98
C GLU A 498 4.04 -35.25 8.44
N MET A 499 5.25 -34.69 8.39
CA MET A 499 5.51 -33.32 7.95
C MET A 499 6.79 -33.20 7.12
N GLU A 500 6.69 -32.60 5.93
CA GLU A 500 7.86 -32.19 5.16
C GLU A 500 8.43 -30.88 5.73
N TYR A 501 9.68 -30.89 6.19
CA TYR A 501 10.35 -29.72 6.77
C TYR A 501 11.69 -29.41 6.08
N PRO A 502 11.92 -28.16 5.63
CA PRO A 502 13.21 -27.77 5.05
C PRO A 502 14.24 -27.54 6.17
N GLY A 503 14.91 -28.61 6.59
CA GLY A 503 15.98 -28.59 7.59
C GLY A 503 15.73 -29.56 8.75
N GLN A 504 16.54 -29.44 9.80
CA GLN A 504 16.44 -30.28 11.00
C GLN A 504 15.56 -29.60 12.06
N VAL A 505 14.66 -30.37 12.67
CA VAL A 505 13.84 -29.95 13.81
C VAL A 505 14.40 -30.59 15.07
N LYS A 506 14.75 -29.76 16.05
CA LYS A 506 15.30 -30.20 17.34
C LYS A 506 14.17 -30.45 18.33
N VAL A 507 14.00 -31.67 18.82
CA VAL A 507 13.02 -31.99 19.88
C VAL A 507 13.70 -31.96 21.25
N VAL A 508 13.11 -31.24 22.20
CA VAL A 508 13.60 -31.10 23.57
C VAL A 508 12.47 -31.47 24.52
N VAL A 509 12.64 -32.57 25.26
CA VAL A 509 11.69 -32.99 26.30
C VAL A 509 12.16 -32.43 27.64
N ILE A 510 11.27 -31.75 28.36
CA ILE A 510 11.53 -31.12 29.65
C ILE A 510 10.64 -31.78 30.70
N ARG A 511 11.26 -32.46 31.66
CA ARG A 511 10.60 -32.98 32.85
C ARG A 511 10.81 -32.01 33.99
N GLU A 512 9.74 -31.40 34.49
CA GLU A 512 9.82 -30.35 35.53
C GLU A 512 9.02 -30.75 36.77
N PHE A 513 9.64 -30.64 37.95
CA PHE A 513 8.98 -30.77 39.26
C PHE A 513 8.86 -29.39 39.90
N ARG A 514 7.64 -28.95 40.21
CA ARG A 514 7.39 -27.66 40.89
C ARG A 514 6.79 -27.89 42.27
N ALA A 515 7.55 -27.57 43.32
CA ALA A 515 7.04 -27.46 44.69
C ALA A 515 6.89 -25.99 45.08
N THR A 516 5.75 -25.62 45.64
CA THR A 516 5.49 -24.26 46.13
C THR A 516 5.08 -24.31 47.60
N ALA A 517 5.65 -23.43 48.42
CA ALA A 517 5.30 -23.28 49.82
C ALA A 517 5.18 -21.79 50.13
N LEU A 518 4.12 -21.40 50.85
CA LEU A 518 3.90 -20.04 51.29
C LEU A 518 4.25 -19.94 52.78
N ALA A 519 5.20 -19.08 53.12
CA ALA A 519 5.47 -18.69 54.50
C ALA A 519 4.51 -17.58 54.92
N LYS A 520 4.09 -17.60 56.19
CA LYS A 520 3.23 -16.55 56.77
C LYS A 520 4.06 -15.47 57.44
#